data_AF-A0A7X6V9C3-F1
#
_entry.id   AF-A0A7X6V9C3-F1
#
_cell.length_a   1.000
_cell.length_b   1.000
_cell.length_c   1.000
_cell.angle_alpha   90.00
_cell.angle_beta   90.00
_cell.angle_gamma   90.00
#
_symmetry.space_group_name_H-M   'P 1'
#
loop_
_entity.id
_entity.type
_entity.pdbx_description
1 polymer ?
#
loop_
_entity_poly.entity_id
_entity_poly.type
_entity_poly.pdbx_seq_one_letter_code
_entity_poly.pdbx_strand_id
1 'polypeptide(L)'
;MSKKVCWGIIGAGAIANAFADGVVRSETGKLVAVGSRSLEKAEAFAEKWGVARAHGSYEALLADESVQAVYIATPHPMHPEWAIKAAEAGKHILLEKPMAINSYLAETILEAVVENNVFFMEAYMYRCHPQTAKLVELIREKAIGDVNAMEASFTFRSEYSPNSRLWNNDLAGGGILDVGGYATSITRLVAGAAVGKPFADPVTVCGVGKLHEERGVDCWAVGAMKFDNGIVGTIRTGIGLAADNSFRVFGSEGSIVVPDPFAASRQGSQNGRIIVRKNGAPEQIIEIPSELTSYVYEADVCGRAILAKRTEAEAPAMTWEDSLGNLRAQDQWRAAIGLTYESEKTKSLGSLTPANRPLALNRNAPAPDMMLPGLDKPMSRLVFGVDNQSTMVHASAVFDDYFMRGGNVFDTAFVYGFKRSHLLGQWIKARGVEDKVVVIAKGAHTPYCNPEDLE
;
A
#
# COMPACT_ATOMS: atom_id res chain seq x y z
N MET A 1 30.73 12.99 -13.06
CA MET A 1 29.54 12.12 -13.20
C MET A 1 28.52 12.52 -12.14
N SER A 2 27.25 12.67 -12.50
CA SER A 2 26.16 12.90 -11.55
C SER A 2 26.13 11.77 -10.51
N LYS A 3 25.86 12.10 -9.23
CA LYS A 3 25.77 11.12 -8.13
C LYS A 3 24.49 10.30 -8.30
N LYS A 4 24.63 8.99 -8.56
CA LYS A 4 23.51 8.05 -8.66
C LYS A 4 23.25 7.32 -7.33
N VAL A 5 21.99 7.06 -7.02
CA VAL A 5 21.53 6.23 -5.89
C VAL A 5 21.85 4.76 -6.18
N CYS A 6 22.49 4.08 -5.24
CA CYS A 6 22.77 2.65 -5.29
C CYS A 6 21.54 1.84 -4.86
N TRP A 7 20.93 1.12 -5.80
CA TRP A 7 19.73 0.32 -5.57
C TRP A 7 20.05 -1.16 -5.29
N GLY A 8 19.34 -1.73 -4.32
CA GLY A 8 19.17 -3.15 -4.11
C GLY A 8 17.76 -3.60 -4.50
N ILE A 9 17.58 -4.87 -4.87
CA ILE A 9 16.26 -5.46 -5.12
C ILE A 9 15.98 -6.57 -4.11
N ILE A 10 14.85 -6.47 -3.39
CA ILE A 10 14.32 -7.54 -2.54
C ILE A 10 13.28 -8.33 -3.34
N GLY A 11 13.64 -9.55 -3.74
CA GLY A 11 12.77 -10.46 -4.48
C GLY A 11 13.06 -10.49 -5.97
N ALA A 12 13.67 -11.59 -6.45
CA ALA A 12 14.05 -11.79 -7.85
C ALA A 12 12.88 -12.30 -8.75
N GLY A 13 11.72 -11.64 -8.66
CA GLY A 13 10.50 -12.00 -9.39
C GLY A 13 10.39 -11.39 -10.80
N ALA A 14 9.27 -11.64 -11.48
CA ALA A 14 9.01 -11.08 -12.82
C ALA A 14 8.97 -9.54 -12.82
N ILE A 15 8.31 -8.92 -11.84
CA ILE A 15 8.22 -7.46 -11.75
C ILE A 15 9.58 -6.81 -11.44
N ALA A 16 10.42 -7.47 -10.63
CA ALA A 16 11.79 -7.05 -10.38
C ALA A 16 12.66 -6.99 -11.63
N ASN A 17 12.40 -7.84 -12.63
CA ASN A 17 13.08 -7.73 -13.92
C ASN A 17 12.69 -6.45 -14.67
N ALA A 18 11.42 -6.03 -14.59
CA ALA A 18 10.96 -4.78 -15.22
C ALA A 18 11.59 -3.55 -14.54
N PHE A 19 11.67 -3.56 -13.21
CA PHE A 19 12.38 -2.50 -12.48
C PHE A 19 13.88 -2.50 -12.75
N ALA A 20 14.54 -3.66 -12.82
CA ALA A 20 15.96 -3.75 -13.15
C ALA A 20 16.28 -3.17 -14.53
N ASP A 21 15.44 -3.43 -15.55
CA ASP A 21 15.52 -2.77 -16.86
C ASP A 21 15.44 -1.25 -16.73
N GLY A 22 14.49 -0.77 -15.93
CA GLY A 22 14.29 0.66 -15.67
C GLY A 22 15.51 1.32 -15.01
N VAL A 23 16.02 0.74 -13.93
CA VAL A 23 17.13 1.31 -13.15
C VAL A 23 18.45 1.30 -13.92
N VAL A 24 18.70 0.30 -14.76
CA VAL A 24 19.90 0.29 -15.61
C VAL A 24 19.91 1.48 -16.57
N ARG A 25 18.73 1.93 -17.00
CA ARG A 25 18.55 3.06 -17.92
C ARG A 25 18.30 4.41 -17.22
N SER A 26 18.12 4.39 -15.90
CA SER A 26 17.82 5.57 -15.07
C SER A 26 18.98 6.57 -15.05
N GLU A 27 18.66 7.86 -15.02
CA GLU A 27 19.65 8.94 -14.89
C GLU A 27 20.17 9.09 -13.46
N THR A 28 19.35 8.69 -12.49
CA THR A 28 19.57 8.93 -11.05
C THR A 28 19.91 7.66 -10.26
N GLY A 29 19.68 6.49 -10.84
CA GLY A 29 19.85 5.19 -10.19
C GLY A 29 20.93 4.33 -10.85
N LYS A 30 21.48 3.41 -10.05
CA LYS A 30 22.26 2.25 -10.52
C LYS A 30 21.93 1.03 -9.68
N LEU A 31 21.79 -0.12 -10.31
CA LEU A 31 21.53 -1.39 -9.61
C LEU A 31 22.87 -1.99 -9.14
N VAL A 32 23.01 -2.24 -7.84
CA VAL A 32 24.27 -2.73 -7.24
C VAL A 32 24.15 -4.08 -6.53
N ALA A 33 22.94 -4.45 -6.10
CA ALA A 33 22.72 -5.69 -5.39
C ALA A 33 21.31 -6.28 -5.61
N VAL A 34 21.18 -7.58 -5.41
CA VAL A 34 19.89 -8.29 -5.37
C VAL A 34 19.88 -9.29 -4.22
N GLY A 35 18.75 -9.39 -3.53
CA GLY A 35 18.48 -10.38 -2.49
C GLY A 35 17.35 -11.32 -2.91
N SER A 36 17.52 -12.60 -2.59
CA SER A 36 16.51 -13.64 -2.75
C SER A 36 16.54 -14.58 -1.55
N ARG A 37 15.49 -15.37 -1.34
CA ARG A 37 15.46 -16.44 -0.33
C ARG A 37 16.33 -17.65 -0.69
N SER A 38 16.90 -17.66 -1.90
CA SER A 38 17.82 -18.66 -2.41
C SER A 38 18.95 -17.93 -3.11
N LEU A 39 20.19 -18.24 -2.72
CA LEU A 39 21.39 -17.64 -3.30
C LEU A 39 21.46 -17.88 -4.82
N GLU A 40 21.18 -19.10 -5.27
CA GLU A 40 21.14 -19.47 -6.68
C GLU A 40 20.22 -18.54 -7.50
N LYS A 41 19.02 -18.24 -7.00
CA LYS A 41 18.10 -17.30 -7.67
C LYS A 41 18.64 -15.87 -7.70
N ALA A 42 19.32 -15.43 -6.64
CA ALA A 42 19.95 -14.11 -6.60
C ALA A 42 21.12 -14.03 -7.59
N GLU A 43 21.95 -15.07 -7.68
CA GLU A 43 23.08 -15.17 -8.61
C GLU A 43 22.61 -15.16 -10.06
N ALA A 44 21.59 -15.96 -10.41
CA ALA A 44 21.02 -15.97 -11.75
C ALA A 44 20.43 -14.60 -12.16
N PHE A 45 19.79 -13.90 -11.22
CA PHE A 45 19.29 -12.54 -11.46
C PHE A 45 20.44 -11.55 -11.62
N ALA A 46 21.48 -11.66 -10.79
CA ALA A 46 22.65 -10.80 -10.83
C ALA A 46 23.42 -10.95 -12.13
N GLU A 47 23.63 -12.19 -12.60
CA GLU A 47 24.26 -12.49 -13.88
C GLU A 47 23.50 -11.84 -15.04
N LYS A 48 22.17 -12.03 -15.09
CA LYS A 48 21.31 -11.47 -16.14
C LYS A 48 21.42 -9.95 -16.27
N TRP A 49 21.49 -9.25 -15.14
CA TRP A 49 21.46 -7.78 -15.10
C TRP A 49 22.83 -7.14 -14.86
N GLY A 50 23.92 -7.93 -14.83
CA GLY A 50 25.27 -7.43 -14.57
C GLY A 50 25.43 -6.81 -13.17
N VAL A 51 24.72 -7.32 -12.17
CA VAL A 51 24.74 -6.82 -10.79
C VAL A 51 25.92 -7.43 -10.04
N ALA A 52 26.69 -6.60 -9.35
CA ALA A 52 27.93 -7.04 -8.71
C ALA A 52 27.72 -7.93 -7.47
N ARG A 53 26.56 -7.87 -6.81
CA ARG A 53 26.32 -8.50 -5.50
C ARG A 53 25.00 -9.26 -5.47
N ALA A 54 25.08 -10.55 -5.16
CA ALA A 54 23.93 -11.43 -4.95
C ALA A 54 23.90 -11.89 -3.49
N HIS A 55 22.75 -11.75 -2.84
CA HIS A 55 22.55 -12.10 -1.44
C HIS A 55 21.52 -13.23 -1.31
N GLY A 56 21.88 -14.27 -0.54
CA GLY A 56 21.03 -15.44 -0.27
C GLY A 56 19.93 -15.23 0.78
N SER A 57 19.85 -14.02 1.35
CA SER A 57 18.75 -13.57 2.20
C SER A 57 18.49 -12.08 2.01
N TYR A 58 17.30 -11.62 2.40
CA TYR A 58 16.95 -10.22 2.34
C TYR A 58 17.64 -9.44 3.47
N GLU A 59 17.83 -10.03 4.65
CA GLU A 59 18.62 -9.45 5.74
C GLU A 59 20.07 -9.16 5.32
N ALA A 60 20.72 -10.07 4.58
CA ALA A 60 22.08 -9.85 4.10
C ALA A 60 22.16 -8.67 3.11
N LEU A 61 21.16 -8.52 2.24
CA LEU A 61 21.04 -7.35 1.37
C LEU A 61 20.85 -6.06 2.18
N LEU A 62 19.99 -6.07 3.20
CA LEU A 62 19.75 -4.90 4.06
C LEU A 62 20.98 -4.51 4.88
N ALA A 63 21.83 -5.48 5.23
CA ALA A 63 23.11 -5.22 5.89
C ALA A 63 24.21 -4.69 4.94
N ASP A 64 24.01 -4.72 3.62
CA ASP A 64 25.01 -4.27 2.65
C ASP A 64 25.10 -2.73 2.65
N GLU A 65 26.22 -2.20 3.10
CA GLU A 65 26.49 -0.75 3.16
C GLU A 65 26.56 -0.09 1.77
N SER A 66 26.77 -0.87 0.70
CA SER A 66 26.77 -0.33 -0.66
C SER A 66 25.37 -0.02 -1.19
N VAL A 67 24.33 -0.55 -0.54
CA VAL A 67 22.91 -0.35 -0.89
C VAL A 67 22.37 0.87 -0.13
N GLN A 68 21.85 1.85 -0.86
CA GLN A 68 21.26 3.07 -0.30
C GLN A 68 19.72 3.05 -0.34
N ALA A 69 19.17 2.45 -1.38
CA ALA A 69 17.74 2.30 -1.59
C ALA A 69 17.41 0.86 -1.96
N VAL A 70 16.23 0.37 -1.60
CA VAL A 70 15.73 -0.95 -1.98
C VAL A 70 14.42 -0.84 -2.73
N TYR A 71 14.30 -1.65 -3.78
CA TYR A 71 13.02 -1.93 -4.42
C TYR A 71 12.49 -3.27 -3.90
N ILE A 72 11.31 -3.25 -3.30
CA ILE A 72 10.71 -4.42 -2.66
C ILE A 72 9.62 -4.99 -3.56
N ALA A 73 9.88 -6.17 -4.11
CA ALA A 73 9.03 -6.88 -5.07
C ALA A 73 8.55 -8.25 -4.55
N THR A 74 8.32 -8.34 -3.25
CA THR A 74 7.81 -9.55 -2.61
C THR A 74 6.31 -9.70 -2.87
N PRO A 75 5.67 -10.84 -2.54
CA PRO A 75 4.22 -10.94 -2.53
C PRO A 75 3.57 -9.97 -1.52
N HIS A 76 2.33 -9.53 -1.79
CA HIS A 76 1.68 -8.44 -1.05
C HIS A 76 1.71 -8.59 0.49
N PRO A 77 1.43 -9.78 1.09
CA PRO A 77 1.44 -9.92 2.56
C PRO A 77 2.82 -9.77 3.19
N MET A 78 3.89 -9.90 2.41
CA MET A 78 5.28 -9.77 2.88
C MET A 78 5.76 -8.32 2.83
N HIS A 79 5.02 -7.42 2.19
CA HIS A 79 5.41 -6.02 2.05
C HIS A 79 5.66 -5.33 3.41
N PRO A 80 4.77 -5.45 4.43
CA PRO A 80 5.00 -4.80 5.72
C PRO A 80 6.30 -5.25 6.38
N GLU A 81 6.57 -6.55 6.40
CA GLU A 81 7.78 -7.11 7.00
C GLU A 81 9.04 -6.46 6.42
N TRP A 82 9.17 -6.50 5.09
CA TRP A 82 10.39 -6.08 4.44
C TRP A 82 10.52 -4.56 4.34
N ALA A 83 9.41 -3.83 4.28
CA ALA A 83 9.44 -2.38 4.31
C ALA A 83 9.85 -1.86 5.70
N ILE A 84 9.30 -2.42 6.78
CA ILE A 84 9.69 -2.06 8.15
C ILE A 84 11.16 -2.40 8.40
N LYS A 85 11.59 -3.63 8.08
CA LYS A 85 13.01 -4.03 8.22
C LYS A 85 13.95 -3.17 7.37
N ALA A 86 13.54 -2.75 6.17
CA ALA A 86 14.33 -1.86 5.33
C ALA A 86 14.47 -0.46 5.92
N ALA A 87 13.39 0.09 6.47
CA ALA A 87 13.41 1.39 7.15
C ALA A 87 14.33 1.35 8.37
N GLU A 88 14.22 0.32 9.21
CA GLU A 88 15.10 0.10 10.38
C GLU A 88 16.58 -0.06 9.99
N ALA A 89 16.85 -0.61 8.80
CA ALA A 89 18.20 -0.69 8.24
C ALA A 89 18.68 0.62 7.59
N GLY A 90 17.89 1.70 7.68
CA GLY A 90 18.21 3.02 7.12
C GLY A 90 18.18 3.07 5.60
N LYS A 91 17.50 2.13 4.93
CA LYS A 91 17.40 2.08 3.46
C LYS A 91 16.21 2.90 2.99
N HIS A 92 16.40 3.68 1.94
CA HIS A 92 15.27 4.28 1.20
C HIS A 92 14.47 3.20 0.48
N ILE A 93 13.17 3.42 0.29
CA ILE A 93 12.24 2.36 -0.11
C ILE A 93 11.41 2.79 -1.32
N LEU A 94 11.43 1.96 -2.36
CA LEU A 94 10.38 1.90 -3.36
C LEU A 94 9.66 0.56 -3.20
N LEU A 95 8.41 0.57 -2.78
CA LEU A 95 7.65 -0.63 -2.43
C LEU A 95 6.62 -0.95 -3.50
N GLU A 96 6.61 -2.18 -4.02
CA GLU A 96 5.56 -2.61 -4.95
C GLU A 96 4.15 -2.42 -4.40
N LYS A 97 3.22 -2.18 -5.32
CA LYS A 97 1.81 -1.99 -4.98
C LYS A 97 1.07 -3.33 -4.82
N PRO A 98 0.06 -3.41 -3.95
CA PRO A 98 -0.27 -2.40 -2.95
C PRO A 98 0.77 -2.43 -1.82
N MET A 99 1.06 -1.28 -1.19
CA MET A 99 2.09 -1.20 -0.14
C MET A 99 1.81 -2.12 1.05
N ALA A 100 0.54 -2.44 1.29
CA ALA A 100 0.10 -3.46 2.23
C ALA A 100 -1.24 -4.03 1.78
N ILE A 101 -1.71 -5.08 2.46
CA ILE A 101 -3.01 -5.70 2.15
C ILE A 101 -4.21 -4.92 2.73
N ASN A 102 -3.96 -3.98 3.64
CA ASN A 102 -4.93 -3.04 4.19
C ASN A 102 -4.24 -1.79 4.75
N SER A 103 -5.04 -0.75 4.99
CA SER A 103 -4.57 0.56 5.45
C SER A 103 -3.88 0.54 6.82
N TYR A 104 -4.31 -0.31 7.76
CA TYR A 104 -3.70 -0.39 9.08
C TYR A 104 -2.27 -0.94 9.02
N LEU A 105 -2.01 -1.96 8.20
CA LEU A 105 -0.65 -2.44 7.96
C LEU A 105 0.18 -1.40 7.20
N ALA A 106 -0.42 -0.65 6.28
CA ALA A 106 0.27 0.46 5.63
C ALA A 106 0.70 1.54 6.62
N GLU A 107 -0.12 1.88 7.62
CA GLU A 107 0.24 2.81 8.69
C GLU A 107 1.47 2.32 9.48
N THR A 108 1.58 1.02 9.76
CA THR A 108 2.78 0.48 10.43
C THR A 108 4.07 0.62 9.60
N ILE A 109 3.96 0.58 8.26
CA ILE A 109 5.09 0.83 7.36
C ILE A 109 5.48 2.31 7.42
N LEU A 110 4.50 3.21 7.31
CA LEU A 110 4.76 4.65 7.31
C LEU A 110 5.34 5.12 8.65
N GLU A 111 4.89 4.56 9.76
CA GLU A 111 5.46 4.86 11.07
C GLU A 111 6.95 4.48 11.12
N ALA A 112 7.32 3.27 10.68
CA ALA A 112 8.73 2.86 10.62
C ALA A 112 9.56 3.76 9.69
N VAL A 113 8.98 4.21 8.56
CA VAL A 113 9.62 5.16 7.63
C VAL A 113 9.88 6.50 8.31
N VAL A 114 8.90 7.03 9.04
CA VAL A 114 9.00 8.31 9.78
C VAL A 114 10.05 8.20 10.88
N GLU A 115 10.01 7.15 11.70
CA GLU A 115 10.94 6.95 12.81
C GLU A 115 12.40 6.84 12.35
N ASN A 116 12.63 6.28 11.16
CA ASN A 116 13.97 6.10 10.61
C ASN A 116 14.39 7.19 9.60
N ASN A 117 13.51 8.15 9.32
CA ASN A 117 13.76 9.28 8.41
C ASN A 117 14.31 8.84 7.03
N VAL A 118 13.67 7.85 6.42
CA VAL A 118 14.02 7.34 5.09
C VAL A 118 13.02 7.81 4.03
N PHE A 119 13.46 7.92 2.78
CA PHE A 119 12.54 8.09 1.66
C PHE A 119 11.65 6.86 1.46
N PHE A 120 10.36 7.06 1.21
CA PHE A 120 9.41 6.01 0.84
C PHE A 120 8.48 6.46 -0.30
N MET A 121 8.23 5.57 -1.26
CA MET A 121 7.18 5.71 -2.28
C MET A 121 6.57 4.34 -2.62
N GLU A 122 5.25 4.30 -2.81
CA GLU A 122 4.55 3.14 -3.37
C GLU A 122 4.64 3.14 -4.90
N ALA A 123 4.97 1.99 -5.50
CA ALA A 123 5.32 1.84 -6.91
C ALA A 123 4.09 1.74 -7.85
N TYR A 124 3.23 2.75 -7.84
CA TYR A 124 2.27 2.96 -8.95
C TYR A 124 2.98 3.66 -10.10
N MET A 125 3.84 2.93 -10.83
CA MET A 125 4.75 3.45 -11.85
C MET A 125 4.12 4.43 -12.86
N TYR A 126 2.88 4.19 -13.28
CA TYR A 126 2.17 5.04 -14.24
C TYR A 126 1.98 6.49 -13.73
N ARG A 127 1.95 6.70 -12.42
CA ARG A 127 1.85 8.02 -11.78
C ARG A 127 3.09 8.88 -12.01
N CYS A 128 4.23 8.25 -12.31
CA CYS A 128 5.49 8.92 -12.64
C CYS A 128 5.62 9.23 -14.14
N HIS A 129 4.76 8.65 -14.99
CA HIS A 129 4.82 8.84 -16.43
C HIS A 129 4.34 10.25 -16.85
N PRO A 130 4.99 10.93 -17.82
CA PRO A 130 4.59 12.26 -18.28
C PRO A 130 3.13 12.38 -18.75
N GLN A 131 2.54 11.29 -19.25
CA GLN A 131 1.12 11.22 -19.61
C GLN A 131 0.20 11.55 -18.42
N THR A 132 0.54 11.09 -17.22
CA THR A 132 -0.24 11.38 -16.02
C THR A 132 -0.13 12.85 -15.64
N ALA A 133 1.07 13.43 -15.74
CA ALA A 133 1.25 14.87 -15.53
C ALA A 133 0.44 15.69 -16.55
N LYS A 134 0.45 15.30 -17.82
CA LYS A 134 -0.33 15.98 -18.86
C LYS A 134 -1.85 15.86 -18.64
N LEU A 135 -2.32 14.71 -18.17
CA LEU A 135 -3.72 14.54 -17.77
C LEU A 135 -4.09 15.53 -16.66
N VAL A 136 -3.28 15.62 -15.60
CA VAL A 136 -3.53 16.55 -14.48
C VAL A 136 -3.54 18.01 -14.96
N GLU A 137 -2.63 18.39 -15.84
CA GLU A 137 -2.58 19.72 -16.47
C GLU A 137 -3.91 20.04 -17.18
N LEU A 138 -4.37 19.16 -18.07
CA LEU A 138 -5.62 19.36 -18.83
C LEU A 138 -6.85 19.50 -17.93
N ILE A 139 -6.90 18.74 -16.82
CA ILE A 139 -7.98 18.84 -15.85
C ILE A 139 -7.93 20.19 -15.12
N ARG A 140 -6.75 20.63 -14.69
CA ARG A 140 -6.57 21.93 -14.02
C ARG A 140 -6.86 23.12 -14.94
N GLU A 141 -6.52 23.00 -16.22
CA GLU A 141 -6.82 23.99 -17.25
C GLU A 141 -8.30 24.01 -17.68
N LYS A 142 -9.15 23.14 -17.08
CA LYS A 142 -10.55 22.97 -17.44
C LYS A 142 -10.74 22.70 -18.94
N ALA A 143 -9.87 21.87 -19.52
CA ALA A 143 -9.93 21.54 -20.96
C ALA A 143 -11.27 20.92 -21.38
N ILE A 144 -12.07 20.40 -20.44
CA ILE A 144 -13.42 19.86 -20.68
C ILE A 144 -14.48 20.49 -19.77
N GLY A 145 -14.23 21.71 -19.27
CA GLY A 145 -15.07 22.36 -18.27
C GLY A 145 -14.94 21.71 -16.89
N ASP A 146 -16.01 21.76 -16.10
CA ASP A 146 -16.06 21.16 -14.76
C ASP A 146 -16.27 19.65 -14.86
N VAL A 147 -15.37 18.88 -14.24
CA VAL A 147 -15.46 17.41 -14.20
C VAL A 147 -16.66 16.98 -13.35
N ASN A 148 -17.48 16.08 -13.87
CA ASN A 148 -18.67 15.57 -13.17
C ASN A 148 -18.62 14.05 -12.94
N ALA A 149 -18.12 13.31 -13.94
CA ALA A 149 -18.11 11.84 -13.89
C ALA A 149 -16.82 11.25 -14.46
N MET A 150 -16.46 10.05 -14.02
CA MET A 150 -15.29 9.30 -14.49
C MET A 150 -15.57 7.81 -14.61
N GLU A 151 -14.87 7.14 -15.51
CA GLU A 151 -14.85 5.67 -15.67
C GLU A 151 -13.40 5.19 -15.74
N ALA A 152 -12.99 4.30 -14.84
CA ALA A 152 -11.66 3.69 -14.84
C ALA A 152 -11.76 2.16 -14.86
N SER A 153 -11.02 1.51 -15.74
CA SER A 153 -11.01 0.05 -15.85
C SER A 153 -9.58 -0.46 -15.95
N PHE A 154 -9.21 -1.42 -15.09
CA PHE A 154 -8.03 -2.24 -15.28
C PHE A 154 -8.36 -3.71 -15.03
N THR A 155 -8.37 -4.49 -16.11
CA THR A 155 -8.67 -5.91 -16.11
C THR A 155 -7.67 -6.67 -16.96
N PHE A 156 -7.52 -7.95 -16.66
CA PHE A 156 -6.89 -8.88 -17.56
C PHE A 156 -7.49 -10.27 -17.33
N ARG A 157 -7.41 -11.12 -18.36
CA ARG A 157 -7.81 -12.52 -18.23
C ARG A 157 -6.58 -13.36 -17.94
N SER A 158 -6.45 -13.77 -16.69
CA SER A 158 -5.60 -14.88 -16.27
C SER A 158 -6.43 -16.16 -16.27
N GLU A 159 -5.92 -17.22 -16.89
CA GLU A 159 -6.51 -18.54 -16.70
C GLU A 159 -6.41 -18.94 -15.23
N TYR A 160 -7.44 -19.63 -14.73
CA TYR A 160 -7.41 -20.15 -13.38
C TYR A 160 -6.25 -21.14 -13.25
N SER A 161 -5.41 -20.91 -12.26
CA SER A 161 -4.34 -21.83 -11.89
C SER A 161 -4.25 -21.89 -10.37
N PRO A 162 -4.34 -23.09 -9.76
CA PRO A 162 -4.32 -23.25 -8.31
C PRO A 162 -2.98 -22.81 -7.68
N ASN A 163 -1.91 -22.78 -8.48
CA ASN A 163 -0.57 -22.40 -8.05
C ASN A 163 -0.25 -20.91 -8.29
N SER A 164 -1.16 -20.17 -8.93
CA SER A 164 -0.95 -18.76 -9.21
C SER A 164 -1.25 -17.91 -7.97
N ARG A 165 -0.36 -16.95 -7.68
CA ARG A 165 -0.57 -15.97 -6.61
C ARG A 165 -1.88 -15.19 -6.75
N LEU A 166 -2.34 -14.99 -7.99
CA LEU A 166 -3.55 -14.22 -8.28
C LEU A 166 -4.81 -14.90 -7.74
N TRP A 167 -4.79 -16.23 -7.66
CA TRP A 167 -5.91 -17.05 -7.18
C TRP A 167 -5.69 -17.57 -5.76
N ASN A 168 -4.74 -16.99 -5.02
CA ASN A 168 -4.37 -17.42 -3.67
C ASN A 168 -4.70 -16.32 -2.65
N ASN A 169 -5.63 -16.61 -1.73
CA ASN A 169 -6.06 -15.68 -0.70
C ASN A 169 -4.99 -15.43 0.38
N ASP A 170 -4.18 -16.43 0.72
CA ASP A 170 -3.04 -16.26 1.65
C ASP A 170 -1.98 -15.31 1.10
N LEU A 171 -1.94 -15.15 -0.23
CA LEU A 171 -1.06 -14.20 -0.93
C LEU A 171 -1.77 -12.89 -1.29
N ALA A 172 -2.98 -12.67 -0.76
CA ALA A 172 -3.83 -11.52 -1.04
C ALA A 172 -4.00 -11.26 -2.54
N GLY A 173 -4.34 -12.34 -3.28
CA GLY A 173 -4.71 -12.29 -4.69
C GLY A 173 -6.06 -11.62 -4.94
N GLY A 174 -6.54 -11.73 -6.18
CA GLY A 174 -7.76 -11.08 -6.64
C GLY A 174 -7.52 -9.76 -7.40
N GLY A 175 -8.57 -9.23 -8.00
CA GLY A 175 -8.55 -8.03 -8.84
C GLY A 175 -8.31 -6.75 -8.04
N ILE A 176 -9.04 -6.54 -6.94
CA ILE A 176 -9.02 -5.26 -6.21
C ILE A 176 -7.60 -4.86 -5.81
N LEU A 177 -6.87 -5.73 -5.10
CA LEU A 177 -5.51 -5.42 -4.66
C LEU A 177 -4.46 -5.54 -5.78
N ASP A 178 -4.65 -6.41 -6.78
CA ASP A 178 -3.63 -6.58 -7.83
C ASP A 178 -3.67 -5.44 -8.87
N VAL A 179 -4.87 -5.08 -9.36
CA VAL A 179 -5.03 -4.06 -10.41
C VAL A 179 -6.13 -3.03 -10.13
N GLY A 180 -7.07 -3.29 -9.23
CA GLY A 180 -8.12 -2.34 -8.85
C GLY A 180 -7.58 -1.05 -8.23
N GLY A 181 -6.49 -1.13 -7.48
CA GLY A 181 -5.81 0.05 -6.92
C GLY A 181 -5.32 1.06 -7.97
N TYR A 182 -5.12 0.67 -9.24
CA TYR A 182 -4.82 1.63 -10.32
C TYR A 182 -6.05 2.48 -10.68
N ALA A 183 -7.21 1.83 -10.82
CA ALA A 183 -8.48 2.49 -11.12
C ALA A 183 -8.89 3.43 -9.98
N THR A 184 -8.70 3.00 -8.73
CA THR A 184 -8.92 3.85 -7.55
C THR A 184 -7.96 5.05 -7.56
N SER A 185 -6.66 4.80 -7.77
CA SER A 185 -5.60 5.82 -7.72
C SER A 185 -5.80 6.94 -8.75
N ILE A 186 -6.09 6.61 -10.02
CA ILE A 186 -6.27 7.63 -11.06
C ILE A 186 -7.54 8.46 -10.86
N THR A 187 -8.60 7.83 -10.33
CA THR A 187 -9.86 8.51 -10.04
C THR A 187 -9.68 9.51 -8.89
N ARG A 188 -8.96 9.12 -7.82
CA ARG A 188 -8.61 10.02 -6.70
C ARG A 188 -7.71 11.18 -7.14
N LEU A 189 -6.74 10.91 -8.02
CA LEU A 189 -5.87 11.93 -8.61
C LEU A 189 -6.69 12.98 -9.38
N VAL A 190 -7.55 12.55 -10.31
CA VAL A 190 -8.32 13.48 -11.16
C VAL A 190 -9.38 14.23 -10.34
N ALA A 191 -10.03 13.58 -9.38
CA ALA A 191 -10.95 14.26 -8.47
C ALA A 191 -10.26 15.37 -7.67
N GLY A 192 -9.02 15.15 -7.22
CA GLY A 192 -8.21 16.19 -6.58
C GLY A 192 -7.79 17.30 -7.53
N ALA A 193 -7.28 16.92 -8.70
CA ALA A 193 -6.81 17.88 -9.72
C ALA A 193 -7.92 18.85 -10.15
N ALA A 194 -9.16 18.38 -10.26
CA ALA A 194 -10.33 19.20 -10.60
C ALA A 194 -10.60 20.35 -9.60
N VAL A 195 -10.08 20.25 -8.38
CA VAL A 195 -10.21 21.27 -7.31
C VAL A 195 -8.85 21.80 -6.84
N GLY A 196 -7.80 21.66 -7.66
CA GLY A 196 -6.46 22.18 -7.36
C GLY A 196 -5.71 21.44 -6.25
N LYS A 197 -6.19 20.27 -5.82
CA LYS A 197 -5.52 19.40 -4.83
C LYS A 197 -4.66 18.33 -5.53
N PRO A 198 -3.68 17.72 -4.83
CA PRO A 198 -2.90 16.60 -5.38
C PRO A 198 -3.74 15.33 -5.59
N PHE A 199 -4.72 15.09 -4.72
CA PHE A 199 -5.70 14.01 -4.80
C PHE A 199 -6.96 14.40 -3.99
N ALA A 200 -8.02 13.59 -4.06
CA ALA A 200 -9.17 13.68 -3.18
C ALA A 200 -9.59 12.29 -2.73
N ASP A 201 -10.02 12.15 -1.48
CA ASP A 201 -10.60 10.91 -0.97
C ASP A 201 -12.10 10.82 -1.24
N PRO A 202 -12.62 9.62 -1.56
CA PRO A 202 -14.05 9.43 -1.69
C PRO A 202 -14.73 9.51 -0.30
N VAL A 203 -15.86 10.19 -0.23
CA VAL A 203 -16.76 10.21 0.94
C VAL A 203 -17.71 9.01 0.96
N THR A 204 -17.83 8.29 -0.15
CA THR A 204 -18.61 7.07 -0.24
C THR A 204 -17.97 6.13 -1.25
N VAL A 205 -17.80 4.87 -0.88
CA VAL A 205 -17.40 3.78 -1.77
C VAL A 205 -18.45 2.66 -1.64
N CYS A 206 -18.96 2.19 -2.78
CA CYS A 206 -19.83 1.03 -2.84
C CYS A 206 -19.45 0.16 -4.04
N GLY A 207 -19.88 -1.11 -4.05
CA GLY A 207 -19.56 -1.98 -5.16
C GLY A 207 -20.19 -3.36 -5.06
N VAL A 208 -20.04 -4.11 -6.14
CA VAL A 208 -20.43 -5.51 -6.27
C VAL A 208 -19.31 -6.28 -6.96
N GLY A 209 -19.16 -7.55 -6.65
CA GLY A 209 -18.11 -8.38 -7.23
C GLY A 209 -18.43 -9.86 -7.12
N LYS A 210 -17.62 -10.67 -7.80
CA LYS A 210 -17.68 -12.13 -7.70
C LYS A 210 -16.44 -12.65 -6.99
N LEU A 211 -16.63 -13.27 -5.84
CA LEU A 211 -15.59 -14.07 -5.20
C LEU A 211 -15.51 -15.45 -5.86
N HIS A 212 -14.30 -15.97 -5.96
CA HIS A 212 -14.09 -17.37 -6.32
C HIS A 212 -14.53 -18.26 -5.15
N GLU A 213 -15.43 -19.21 -5.39
CA GLU A 213 -16.10 -20.02 -4.35
C GLU A 213 -15.10 -20.75 -3.45
N GLU A 214 -14.09 -21.41 -4.03
CA GLU A 214 -13.10 -22.16 -3.25
C GLU A 214 -11.92 -21.32 -2.74
N ARG A 215 -11.58 -20.24 -3.44
CA ARG A 215 -10.34 -19.49 -3.19
C ARG A 215 -10.57 -18.23 -2.36
N GLY A 216 -11.80 -17.73 -2.30
CA GLY A 216 -12.12 -16.53 -1.52
C GLY A 216 -11.42 -15.26 -1.99
N VAL A 217 -10.95 -15.18 -3.24
CA VAL A 217 -10.42 -13.95 -3.86
C VAL A 217 -11.43 -13.39 -4.86
N ASP A 218 -11.41 -12.09 -5.14
CA ASP A 218 -12.29 -11.51 -6.15
C ASP A 218 -11.81 -11.82 -7.57
N CYS A 219 -12.69 -12.44 -8.38
CA CYS A 219 -12.45 -12.68 -9.80
C CYS A 219 -12.56 -11.39 -10.61
N TRP A 220 -13.57 -10.59 -10.25
CA TRP A 220 -13.86 -9.27 -10.79
C TRP A 220 -14.70 -8.48 -9.77
N ALA A 221 -14.60 -7.16 -9.84
CA ALA A 221 -15.41 -6.25 -9.05
C ALA A 221 -15.69 -4.96 -9.85
N VAL A 222 -16.83 -4.35 -9.56
CA VAL A 222 -17.22 -3.02 -10.02
C VAL A 222 -17.56 -2.19 -8.79
N GLY A 223 -17.14 -0.93 -8.77
CA GLY A 223 -17.41 0.00 -7.68
C GLY A 223 -17.80 1.38 -8.19
N ALA A 224 -18.40 2.16 -7.30
CA ALA A 224 -18.64 3.57 -7.48
C ALA A 224 -18.06 4.34 -6.28
N MET A 225 -17.51 5.52 -6.58
CA MET A 225 -16.91 6.43 -5.62
C MET A 225 -17.54 7.81 -5.76
N LYS A 226 -18.02 8.37 -4.65
CA LYS A 226 -18.47 9.76 -4.60
C LYS A 226 -17.44 10.59 -3.84
N PHE A 227 -17.07 11.73 -4.38
CA PHE A 227 -16.15 12.69 -3.77
C PHE A 227 -16.92 13.87 -3.16
N ASP A 228 -16.32 14.56 -2.19
CA ASP A 228 -16.95 15.69 -1.50
C ASP A 228 -17.23 16.88 -2.43
N ASN A 229 -16.45 17.02 -3.51
CA ASN A 229 -16.66 18.00 -4.57
C ASN A 229 -17.78 17.63 -5.55
N GLY A 230 -18.55 16.55 -5.28
CA GLY A 230 -19.68 16.13 -6.09
C GLY A 230 -19.34 15.22 -7.28
N ILE A 231 -18.05 15.04 -7.59
CA ILE A 231 -17.62 14.16 -8.68
C ILE A 231 -17.97 12.69 -8.34
N VAL A 232 -18.37 11.93 -9.34
CA VAL A 232 -18.61 10.47 -9.21
C VAL A 232 -17.71 9.69 -10.15
N GLY A 233 -17.00 8.70 -9.63
CA GLY A 233 -16.20 7.77 -10.43
C GLY A 233 -16.78 6.36 -10.39
N THR A 234 -16.75 5.65 -11.51
CA THR A 234 -16.95 4.21 -11.56
C THR A 234 -15.64 3.51 -11.83
N ILE A 235 -15.38 2.43 -11.10
CA ILE A 235 -14.14 1.66 -11.17
C ILE A 235 -14.44 0.19 -11.47
N ARG A 236 -13.63 -0.43 -12.32
CA ARG A 236 -13.74 -1.84 -12.67
C ARG A 236 -12.39 -2.52 -12.57
N THR A 237 -12.41 -3.73 -12.02
CA THR A 237 -11.24 -4.58 -11.91
C THR A 237 -11.58 -6.06 -12.13
N GLY A 238 -10.58 -6.85 -12.50
CA GLY A 238 -10.72 -8.30 -12.55
C GLY A 238 -9.50 -9.00 -13.14
N ILE A 239 -9.16 -10.14 -12.54
CA ILE A 239 -8.12 -11.07 -13.00
C ILE A 239 -8.69 -12.20 -13.87
N GLY A 240 -10.02 -12.32 -13.92
CA GLY A 240 -10.74 -13.26 -14.78
C GLY A 240 -11.57 -12.58 -15.88
N LEU A 241 -11.31 -11.29 -16.17
CA LEU A 241 -12.14 -10.46 -17.03
C LEU A 241 -11.32 -9.89 -18.18
N ALA A 242 -11.80 -10.07 -19.42
CA ALA A 242 -11.23 -9.43 -20.60
C ALA A 242 -12.09 -8.21 -20.96
N ALA A 243 -11.76 -7.04 -20.41
CA ALA A 243 -12.39 -5.76 -20.76
C ALA A 243 -11.34 -4.75 -21.21
N ASP A 244 -11.79 -3.59 -21.66
CA ASP A 244 -10.91 -2.48 -22.00
C ASP A 244 -10.20 -1.93 -20.76
N ASN A 245 -8.93 -1.56 -20.94
CA ASN A 245 -8.13 -0.93 -19.90
C ASN A 245 -8.03 0.56 -20.19
N SER A 246 -9.09 1.32 -19.91
CA SER A 246 -9.19 2.73 -20.27
C SER A 246 -9.53 3.60 -19.06
N PHE A 247 -9.27 4.90 -19.20
CA PHE A 247 -9.75 5.92 -18.28
C PHE A 247 -10.47 7.02 -19.05
N ARG A 248 -11.68 7.37 -18.59
CA ARG A 248 -12.53 8.38 -19.22
C ARG A 248 -12.97 9.40 -18.18
N VAL A 249 -12.94 10.66 -18.57
CA VAL A 249 -13.37 11.80 -17.74
C VAL A 249 -14.40 12.57 -18.52
N PHE A 250 -15.54 12.86 -17.88
CA PHE A 250 -16.66 13.58 -18.47
C PHE A 250 -16.84 14.91 -17.72
N GLY A 251 -16.72 16.01 -18.46
CA GLY A 251 -16.91 17.36 -17.95
C GLY A 251 -18.09 18.07 -18.62
N SER A 252 -18.38 19.28 -18.16
CA SER A 252 -19.51 20.09 -18.66
C SER A 252 -19.36 20.51 -20.13
N GLU A 253 -18.14 20.56 -20.67
CA GLU A 253 -17.85 21.04 -22.03
C GLU A 253 -17.24 19.95 -22.94
N GLY A 254 -17.07 18.73 -22.44
CA GLY A 254 -16.44 17.66 -23.22
C GLY A 254 -16.06 16.42 -22.43
N SER A 255 -15.21 15.60 -23.04
CA SER A 255 -14.62 14.42 -22.39
C SER A 255 -13.14 14.24 -22.73
N ILE A 256 -12.42 13.58 -21.82
CA ILE A 256 -11.07 13.08 -22.03
C ILE A 256 -11.12 11.56 -22.01
N VAL A 257 -10.41 10.92 -22.95
CA VAL A 257 -10.16 9.48 -22.95
C VAL A 257 -8.65 9.24 -22.94
N VAL A 258 -8.21 8.40 -22.03
CA VAL A 258 -6.86 7.88 -21.95
C VAL A 258 -6.96 6.38 -22.28
N PRO A 259 -6.61 5.97 -23.52
CA PRO A 259 -6.81 4.58 -23.97
C PRO A 259 -5.99 3.56 -23.19
N ASP A 260 -4.79 3.94 -22.75
CA ASP A 260 -3.84 3.08 -22.04
C ASP A 260 -3.27 3.82 -20.81
N PRO A 261 -4.07 4.03 -19.75
CA PRO A 261 -3.69 4.89 -18.62
C PRO A 261 -2.61 4.26 -17.72
N PHE A 262 -2.55 2.93 -17.67
CA PHE A 262 -1.68 2.18 -16.75
C PHE A 262 -0.57 1.42 -17.45
N ALA A 263 -0.75 1.16 -18.74
CA ALA A 263 0.07 0.23 -19.52
C ALA A 263 1.04 0.93 -20.47
N ALA A 264 0.97 2.26 -20.62
CA ALA A 264 1.95 3.02 -21.37
C ALA A 264 3.35 2.60 -20.89
N SER A 265 4.03 1.85 -21.76
CA SER A 265 5.40 1.34 -21.62
C SER A 265 5.69 0.23 -20.58
N ARG A 266 4.74 -0.66 -20.24
CA ARG A 266 5.04 -1.83 -19.36
C ARG A 266 6.02 -2.82 -20.01
N GLN A 267 6.04 -2.90 -21.34
CA GLN A 267 7.04 -3.61 -22.15
C GLN A 267 7.34 -2.79 -23.41
N GLY A 268 8.56 -2.25 -23.51
CA GLY A 268 8.97 -1.36 -24.61
C GLY A 268 8.52 0.10 -24.43
N SER A 269 9.15 1.02 -25.16
CA SER A 269 8.69 2.41 -25.25
C SER A 269 7.39 2.47 -26.04
N GLN A 270 6.35 3.03 -25.43
CA GLN A 270 5.11 3.38 -26.13
C GLN A 270 4.77 4.82 -25.76
N ASN A 271 4.43 5.61 -26.77
CA ASN A 271 3.98 6.97 -26.55
C ASN A 271 2.68 6.96 -25.75
N GLY A 272 2.60 7.87 -24.77
CA GLY A 272 1.33 8.12 -24.10
C GLY A 272 0.37 8.81 -25.04
N ARG A 273 -0.93 8.56 -24.89
CA ARG A 273 -1.96 9.15 -25.74
C ARG A 273 -3.14 9.63 -24.92
N ILE A 274 -3.56 10.87 -25.14
CA ILE A 274 -4.75 11.47 -24.54
C ILE A 274 -5.63 12.01 -25.66
N ILE A 275 -6.91 11.64 -25.64
CA ILE A 275 -7.91 12.08 -26.61
C ILE A 275 -8.85 13.07 -25.91
N VAL A 276 -8.92 14.30 -26.41
CA VAL A 276 -9.79 15.36 -25.89
C VAL A 276 -10.92 15.61 -26.89
N ARG A 277 -12.16 15.58 -26.42
CA ARG A 277 -13.36 15.84 -27.22
C ARG A 277 -14.13 16.98 -26.59
N LYS A 278 -14.14 18.16 -27.21
CA LYS A 278 -14.94 19.31 -26.77
C LYS A 278 -16.22 19.41 -27.58
N ASN A 279 -17.30 19.86 -26.97
CA ASN A 279 -18.58 20.05 -27.64
C ASN A 279 -18.44 21.06 -28.80
N GLY A 280 -18.83 20.65 -30.01
CA GLY A 280 -18.76 21.50 -31.20
C GLY A 280 -17.35 21.71 -31.79
N ALA A 281 -16.33 21.00 -31.29
CA ALA A 281 -14.97 21.04 -31.82
C ALA A 281 -14.54 19.67 -32.36
N PRO A 282 -13.58 19.60 -33.31
CA PRO A 282 -12.99 18.34 -33.72
C PRO A 282 -12.25 17.67 -32.56
N GLU A 283 -12.17 16.33 -32.61
CA GLU A 283 -11.37 15.54 -31.67
C GLU A 283 -9.89 15.95 -31.75
N GLN A 284 -9.26 16.15 -30.59
CA GLN A 284 -7.84 16.42 -30.47
C GLN A 284 -7.12 15.23 -29.86
N ILE A 285 -6.07 14.76 -30.53
CA ILE A 285 -5.18 13.72 -30.01
C ILE A 285 -3.89 14.39 -29.55
N ILE A 286 -3.52 14.17 -28.30
CA ILE A 286 -2.27 14.61 -27.70
C ILE A 286 -1.39 13.37 -27.54
N GLU A 287 -0.37 13.29 -28.38
CA GLU A 287 0.70 12.30 -28.25
C GLU A 287 1.74 12.81 -27.25
N ILE A 288 2.17 11.94 -26.34
CA ILE A 288 3.20 12.20 -25.33
C ILE A 288 4.36 11.25 -25.64
N PRO A 289 5.36 11.69 -26.43
CA PRO A 289 6.49 10.86 -26.78
C PRO A 289 7.22 10.35 -25.54
N SER A 290 7.54 9.06 -25.50
CA SER A 290 8.33 8.48 -24.41
C SER A 290 9.20 7.34 -24.93
N GLU A 291 10.51 7.55 -24.91
CA GLU A 291 11.50 6.50 -25.19
C GLU A 291 11.80 5.64 -23.95
N LEU A 292 11.24 5.99 -22.80
CA LEU A 292 11.49 5.36 -21.51
C LEU A 292 10.28 4.54 -21.06
N THR A 293 10.55 3.49 -20.28
CA THR A 293 9.49 2.75 -19.59
C THR A 293 9.05 3.50 -18.33
N SER A 294 7.83 3.24 -17.86
CA SER A 294 7.33 3.78 -16.59
C SER A 294 8.25 3.44 -15.40
N TYR A 295 8.98 2.32 -15.47
CA TYR A 295 9.97 1.92 -14.46
C TYR A 295 11.24 2.79 -14.45
N VAL A 296 11.61 3.41 -15.58
CA VAL A 296 12.69 4.41 -15.60
C VAL A 296 12.21 5.68 -14.89
N TYR A 297 11.01 6.16 -15.24
CA TYR A 297 10.47 7.39 -14.65
C TYR A 297 10.28 7.26 -13.13
N GLU A 298 9.77 6.14 -12.63
CA GLU A 298 9.62 5.94 -11.19
C GLU A 298 10.97 5.89 -10.47
N ALA A 299 11.97 5.20 -11.04
CA ALA A 299 13.32 5.17 -10.48
C ALA A 299 13.92 6.59 -10.42
N ASP A 300 13.66 7.39 -11.45
CA ASP A 300 14.14 8.77 -11.54
C ASP A 300 13.40 9.76 -10.65
N VAL A 301 12.10 9.58 -10.45
CA VAL A 301 11.34 10.35 -9.44
C VAL A 301 11.89 10.06 -8.04
N CYS A 302 12.06 8.78 -7.68
CA CYS A 302 12.65 8.39 -6.41
C CYS A 302 14.07 8.91 -6.25
N GLY A 303 14.93 8.68 -7.25
CA GLY A 303 16.34 9.08 -7.19
C GLY A 303 16.51 10.59 -7.04
N ARG A 304 15.73 11.41 -7.77
CA ARG A 304 15.74 12.88 -7.59
C ARG A 304 15.33 13.27 -6.17
N ALA A 305 14.26 12.69 -5.62
CA ALA A 305 13.77 13.01 -4.29
C ALA A 305 14.80 12.64 -3.20
N ILE A 306 15.38 11.43 -3.28
CA ILE A 306 16.45 10.95 -2.39
C ILE A 306 17.67 11.88 -2.44
N LEU A 307 18.15 12.21 -3.65
CA LEU A 307 19.30 13.10 -3.83
C LEU A 307 19.03 14.52 -3.32
N ALA A 308 17.78 14.96 -3.38
CA ALA A 308 17.30 16.21 -2.79
C ALA A 308 17.00 16.11 -1.28
N LYS A 309 17.29 14.95 -0.64
CA LYS A 309 17.04 14.67 0.78
C LYS A 309 15.57 14.83 1.22
N ARG A 310 14.64 14.51 0.32
CA ARG A 310 13.22 14.41 0.65
C ARG A 310 12.92 13.02 1.19
N THR A 311 11.91 12.92 2.05
CA THR A 311 11.40 11.64 2.59
C THR A 311 10.28 11.06 1.72
N GLU A 312 9.79 11.82 0.74
CA GLU A 312 8.60 11.46 -0.02
C GLU A 312 8.65 12.05 -1.43
N ALA A 313 7.92 11.43 -2.36
CA ALA A 313 7.75 11.93 -3.72
C ALA A 313 6.72 13.08 -3.78
N GLU A 314 6.75 13.87 -4.85
CA GLU A 314 5.75 14.92 -5.08
C GLU A 314 4.69 14.45 -6.07
N ALA A 315 3.45 14.91 -5.90
CA ALA A 315 2.39 14.70 -6.87
C ALA A 315 2.83 15.19 -8.28
N PRO A 316 2.50 14.46 -9.36
CA PRO A 316 1.50 13.40 -9.42
C PRO A 316 1.97 12.01 -9.01
N ALA A 317 3.24 11.81 -8.63
CA ALA A 317 3.68 10.55 -8.04
C ALA A 317 2.96 10.30 -6.70
N MET A 318 3.04 9.06 -6.20
CA MET A 318 2.34 8.67 -4.98
C MET A 318 2.97 9.32 -3.75
N THR A 319 2.19 10.18 -3.08
CA THR A 319 2.46 10.66 -1.73
C THR A 319 2.02 9.60 -0.71
N TRP A 320 2.55 9.60 0.51
CA TRP A 320 2.16 8.77 1.64
C TRP A 320 0.66 8.87 1.92
N GLU A 321 0.13 10.10 1.95
CA GLU A 321 -1.30 10.34 2.17
C GLU A 321 -2.15 9.84 0.99
N ASP A 322 -1.67 10.00 -0.25
CA ASP A 322 -2.35 9.47 -1.43
C ASP A 322 -2.36 7.93 -1.41
N SER A 323 -1.24 7.29 -1.12
CA SER A 323 -1.12 5.83 -0.96
C SER A 323 -2.06 5.30 0.12
N LEU A 324 -2.07 5.93 1.29
CA LEU A 324 -2.93 5.52 2.40
C LEU A 324 -4.42 5.67 2.05
N GLY A 325 -4.83 6.80 1.49
CA GLY A 325 -6.21 7.00 1.05
C GLY A 325 -6.61 6.06 -0.10
N ASN A 326 -5.67 5.68 -0.97
CA ASN A 326 -5.92 4.73 -2.06
C ASN A 326 -6.24 3.34 -1.50
N LEU A 327 -5.47 2.93 -0.48
CA LEU A 327 -5.67 1.65 0.19
C LEU A 327 -6.93 1.65 1.07
N ARG A 328 -7.26 2.76 1.74
CA ARG A 328 -8.54 2.93 2.47
C ARG A 328 -9.75 2.82 1.55
N ALA A 329 -9.68 3.41 0.35
CA ALA A 329 -10.75 3.26 -0.64
C ALA A 329 -10.86 1.81 -1.15
N GLN A 330 -9.74 1.11 -1.32
CA GLN A 330 -9.73 -0.33 -1.61
C GLN A 330 -10.32 -1.15 -0.45
N ASP A 331 -9.97 -0.86 0.81
CA ASP A 331 -10.54 -1.54 1.99
C ASP A 331 -12.07 -1.44 2.02
N GLN A 332 -12.62 -0.24 1.76
CA GLN A 332 -14.06 -0.04 1.67
C GLN A 332 -14.68 -0.83 0.50
N TRP A 333 -14.01 -0.87 -0.65
CA TRP A 333 -14.48 -1.64 -1.81
C TRP A 333 -14.47 -3.15 -1.56
N ARG A 334 -13.40 -3.67 -0.94
CA ARG A 334 -13.29 -5.08 -0.52
C ARG A 334 -14.42 -5.44 0.45
N ALA A 335 -14.66 -4.59 1.46
CA ALA A 335 -15.73 -4.78 2.43
C ALA A 335 -17.11 -4.80 1.76
N ALA A 336 -17.35 -3.92 0.78
CA ALA A 336 -18.62 -3.85 0.04
C ALA A 336 -18.96 -5.15 -0.72
N ILE A 337 -17.94 -5.93 -1.12
CA ILE A 337 -18.13 -7.21 -1.82
C ILE A 337 -17.95 -8.44 -0.90
N GLY A 338 -17.75 -8.23 0.40
CA GLY A 338 -17.52 -9.30 1.37
C GLY A 338 -16.16 -9.99 1.24
N LEU A 339 -15.15 -9.35 0.64
CA LEU A 339 -13.80 -9.89 0.53
C LEU A 339 -13.02 -9.71 1.84
N THR A 340 -12.46 -10.80 2.36
CA THR A 340 -11.55 -10.79 3.52
C THR A 340 -10.45 -11.82 3.28
N TYR A 341 -9.19 -11.44 3.53
CA TYR A 341 -8.08 -12.38 3.40
C TYR A 341 -7.91 -13.22 4.67
N GLU A 342 -7.42 -14.46 4.55
CA GLU A 342 -7.23 -15.39 5.66
C GLU A 342 -6.31 -14.79 6.72
N SER A 343 -5.28 -14.05 6.31
CA SER A 343 -4.36 -13.34 7.21
C SER A 343 -5.02 -12.21 8.02
N GLU A 344 -6.17 -11.70 7.59
CA GLU A 344 -6.92 -10.66 8.30
C GLU A 344 -7.93 -11.25 9.30
N LYS A 345 -8.18 -12.56 9.25
CA LYS A 345 -9.10 -13.22 10.17
C LYS A 345 -8.46 -13.38 11.55
N THR A 346 -9.25 -13.11 12.58
CA THR A 346 -8.85 -13.24 13.99
C THR A 346 -8.15 -14.55 14.32
N LYS A 347 -8.67 -15.69 13.83
CA LYS A 347 -8.11 -17.03 14.07
C LYS A 347 -6.69 -17.21 13.50
N SER A 348 -6.30 -16.37 12.55
CA SER A 348 -5.03 -16.41 11.86
C SER A 348 -4.03 -15.43 12.47
N LEU A 349 -4.43 -14.65 13.48
CA LEU A 349 -3.51 -13.79 14.21
C LEU A 349 -2.48 -14.66 14.92
N GLY A 350 -1.25 -14.60 14.43
CA GLY A 350 -0.12 -15.31 15.03
C GLY A 350 0.52 -14.55 16.19
N SER A 351 1.68 -15.03 16.62
CA SER A 351 2.50 -14.37 17.66
C SER A 351 3.42 -13.27 17.15
N LEU A 352 3.47 -13.06 15.83
CA LEU A 352 4.43 -12.17 15.18
C LEU A 352 3.79 -10.84 14.80
N THR A 353 4.53 -9.77 15.06
CA THR A 353 4.24 -8.39 14.63
C THR A 353 4.26 -8.27 13.09
N PRO A 354 3.79 -7.15 12.50
CA PRO A 354 3.92 -6.89 11.06
C PRO A 354 5.36 -6.99 10.52
N ALA A 355 6.37 -6.76 11.37
CA ALA A 355 7.78 -6.95 11.06
C ALA A 355 8.23 -8.43 11.10
N ASN A 356 7.29 -9.38 11.21
CA ASN A 356 7.49 -10.83 11.28
C ASN A 356 8.47 -11.24 12.39
N ARG A 357 8.36 -10.60 13.55
CA ARG A 357 9.17 -10.88 14.75
C ARG A 357 8.29 -10.91 16.00
N PRO A 358 8.70 -11.63 17.08
CA PRO A 358 7.98 -11.61 18.34
C PRO A 358 7.80 -10.18 18.88
N LEU A 359 6.67 -9.94 19.54
CA LEU A 359 6.39 -8.65 20.18
C LEU A 359 7.37 -8.40 21.33
N ALA A 360 8.09 -7.27 21.27
CA ALA A 360 9.09 -6.89 22.25
C ALA A 360 9.20 -5.35 22.34
N LEU A 361 9.68 -4.84 23.47
CA LEU A 361 9.93 -3.40 23.63
C LEU A 361 10.97 -2.91 22.62
N ASN A 362 10.76 -1.72 22.07
CA ASN A 362 11.76 -1.02 21.29
C ASN A 362 12.99 -0.74 22.17
N ARG A 363 14.19 -0.72 21.56
CA ARG A 363 15.48 -0.61 22.28
C ARG A 363 15.55 0.57 23.27
N ASN A 364 14.86 1.66 22.96
CA ASN A 364 14.85 2.89 23.75
C ASN A 364 13.50 3.17 24.43
N ALA A 365 12.56 2.22 24.40
CA ALA A 365 11.28 2.39 25.07
C ALA A 365 11.47 2.40 26.59
N PRO A 366 10.78 3.30 27.31
CA PRO A 366 10.76 3.25 28.76
C PRO A 366 10.12 1.94 29.22
N ALA A 367 10.78 1.20 30.11
CA ALA A 367 10.17 0.05 30.74
C ALA A 367 9.06 0.52 31.71
N PRO A 368 7.92 -0.18 31.79
CA PRO A 368 6.95 0.01 32.87
C PRO A 368 7.65 -0.02 34.23
N ASP A 369 7.42 1.00 35.06
CA ASP A 369 8.11 1.19 36.34
C ASP A 369 7.17 1.48 37.53
N MET A 370 5.91 1.83 37.26
CA MET A 370 4.95 2.14 38.31
C MET A 370 4.44 0.85 38.95
N MET A 371 4.44 0.80 40.27
CA MET A 371 3.89 -0.30 41.06
C MET A 371 2.65 0.16 41.81
N LEU A 372 1.59 -0.65 41.76
CA LEU A 372 0.38 -0.44 42.57
C LEU A 372 0.32 -1.51 43.67
N PRO A 373 -0.01 -1.14 44.93
CA PRO A 373 -0.22 -2.11 45.98
C PRO A 373 -1.25 -3.17 45.57
N GLY A 374 -0.89 -4.45 45.69
CA GLY A 374 -1.74 -5.58 45.29
C GLY A 374 -1.60 -6.03 43.83
N LEU A 375 -0.72 -5.40 43.04
CA LEU A 375 -0.39 -5.84 41.68
C LEU A 375 1.07 -6.33 41.61
N ASP A 376 1.27 -7.56 41.13
CA ASP A 376 2.59 -8.19 41.03
C ASP A 376 3.34 -7.82 39.73
N LYS A 377 2.84 -6.84 38.97
CA LYS A 377 3.36 -6.44 37.65
C LYS A 377 3.61 -4.92 37.63
N PRO A 378 4.73 -4.46 37.07
CA PRO A 378 4.93 -3.04 36.82
C PRO A 378 4.00 -2.56 35.71
N MET A 379 3.62 -1.28 35.77
CA MET A 379 2.70 -0.67 34.83
C MET A 379 3.22 0.62 34.22
N SER A 380 2.81 0.89 32.98
CA SER A 380 2.98 2.17 32.32
C SER A 380 2.06 3.20 32.95
N ARG A 381 2.54 4.45 33.05
CA ARG A 381 1.72 5.57 33.55
C ARG A 381 0.63 5.97 32.56
N LEU A 382 0.89 5.75 31.28
CA LEU A 382 -0.09 5.90 30.22
C LEU A 382 -0.99 4.67 30.22
N VAL A 383 -2.28 4.90 29.96
CA VAL A 383 -3.32 3.87 29.86
C VAL A 383 -3.97 4.01 28.50
N PHE A 384 -4.04 2.90 27.76
CA PHE A 384 -4.63 2.87 26.42
C PHE A 384 -6.10 2.47 26.49
N GLY A 385 -7.02 3.32 26.02
CA GLY A 385 -8.44 3.01 25.96
C GLY A 385 -8.80 2.12 24.76
N VAL A 386 -9.56 1.06 24.99
CA VAL A 386 -9.98 0.11 23.93
C VAL A 386 -11.41 0.40 23.46
N ASP A 387 -11.61 1.54 22.79
CA ASP A 387 -12.93 2.03 22.39
C ASP A 387 -13.10 2.31 20.88
N ASN A 388 -12.00 2.37 20.10
CA ASN A 388 -12.00 2.80 18.70
C ASN A 388 -11.48 1.75 17.71
N GLN A 389 -10.96 0.60 18.17
CA GLN A 389 -10.59 -0.54 17.32
C GLN A 389 -11.83 -1.30 16.82
N SER A 390 -11.96 -1.46 15.51
CA SER A 390 -13.14 -2.07 14.85
C SER A 390 -12.89 -3.46 14.28
N THR A 391 -11.62 -3.82 14.05
CA THR A 391 -11.21 -5.13 13.50
C THR A 391 -9.96 -5.62 14.22
N MET A 392 -9.68 -6.93 14.11
CA MET A 392 -8.49 -7.50 14.72
C MET A 392 -7.19 -6.93 14.12
N VAL A 393 -7.18 -6.64 12.83
CA VAL A 393 -6.00 -6.05 12.17
C VAL A 393 -5.73 -4.64 12.71
N HIS A 394 -6.76 -3.80 12.81
CA HIS A 394 -6.64 -2.46 13.39
C HIS A 394 -6.16 -2.56 14.84
N ALA A 395 -6.78 -3.42 15.64
CA ALA A 395 -6.39 -3.65 17.02
C ALA A 395 -4.93 -4.07 17.16
N SER A 396 -4.50 -5.06 16.38
CA SER A 396 -3.13 -5.58 16.45
C SER A 396 -2.09 -4.53 16.08
N ALA A 397 -2.32 -3.73 15.03
CA ALA A 397 -1.39 -2.68 14.61
C ALA A 397 -1.17 -1.65 15.74
N VAL A 398 -2.26 -1.19 16.35
CA VAL A 398 -2.22 -0.15 17.39
C VAL A 398 -1.72 -0.67 18.73
N PHE A 399 -2.16 -1.88 19.14
CA PHE A 399 -1.74 -2.48 20.39
C PHE A 399 -0.28 -2.93 20.37
N ASP A 400 0.19 -3.48 19.23
CA ASP A 400 1.61 -3.78 19.05
C ASP A 400 2.45 -2.50 19.21
N ASP A 401 2.11 -1.41 18.52
CA ASP A 401 2.84 -0.14 18.60
C ASP A 401 2.88 0.43 20.03
N TYR A 402 1.72 0.55 20.68
CA TYR A 402 1.63 1.01 22.06
C TYR A 402 2.49 0.15 23.00
N PHE A 403 2.43 -1.18 22.83
CA PHE A 403 3.24 -2.10 23.64
C PHE A 403 4.74 -1.92 23.39
N MET A 404 5.15 -1.87 22.12
CA MET A 404 6.56 -1.71 21.74
C MET A 404 7.15 -0.40 22.27
N ARG A 405 6.33 0.64 22.48
CA ARG A 405 6.75 1.93 23.07
C ARG A 405 6.80 1.94 24.61
N GLY A 406 6.58 0.80 25.26
CA GLY A 406 6.63 0.69 26.72
C GLY A 406 5.27 0.81 27.41
N GLY A 407 4.19 0.94 26.65
CA GLY A 407 2.84 0.83 27.17
C GLY A 407 2.52 -0.61 27.57
N ASN A 408 1.86 -0.82 28.70
CA ASN A 408 1.35 -2.15 29.03
C ASN A 408 0.02 -2.13 29.80
N VAL A 409 -0.57 -0.95 30.01
CA VAL A 409 -1.88 -0.82 30.65
C VAL A 409 -2.94 -0.50 29.62
N PHE A 410 -4.01 -1.30 29.61
CA PHE A 410 -5.18 -1.12 28.75
C PHE A 410 -6.44 -0.96 29.60
N ASP A 411 -7.27 0.02 29.26
CA ASP A 411 -8.60 0.26 29.84
C ASP A 411 -9.66 -0.38 28.96
N THR A 412 -10.44 -1.30 29.53
CA THR A 412 -11.57 -1.89 28.81
C THR A 412 -12.71 -0.87 28.74
N ALA A 413 -13.18 -0.60 27.52
CA ALA A 413 -14.34 0.25 27.31
C ALA A 413 -15.53 -0.61 26.85
N PHE A 414 -16.65 -0.50 27.55
CA PHE A 414 -17.93 -0.97 27.05
C PHE A 414 -18.58 0.16 26.22
N VAL A 415 -18.50 0.04 24.90
CA VAL A 415 -19.27 0.88 23.98
C VAL A 415 -20.50 0.07 23.56
N TYR A 416 -21.70 0.54 23.93
CA TYR A 416 -22.96 -0.18 23.68
C TYR A 416 -23.04 -0.71 22.23
N GLY A 417 -23.18 -2.03 22.10
CA GLY A 417 -23.31 -2.73 20.81
C GLY A 417 -22.00 -3.24 20.20
N PHE A 418 -20.82 -2.96 20.77
CA PHE A 418 -19.54 -3.43 20.23
C PHE A 418 -18.66 -4.11 21.29
N LYS A 419 -18.37 -5.40 21.10
CA LYS A 419 -17.48 -6.21 21.94
C LYS A 419 -15.99 -5.97 21.65
N ARG A 420 -15.53 -4.73 21.77
CA ARG A 420 -14.13 -4.36 21.43
C ARG A 420 -13.10 -4.96 22.40
N SER A 421 -13.49 -5.17 23.65
CA SER A 421 -12.65 -5.83 24.66
C SER A 421 -12.27 -7.28 24.29
N HIS A 422 -13.07 -8.00 23.50
CA HIS A 422 -12.68 -9.32 22.99
C HIS A 422 -11.47 -9.22 22.05
N LEU A 423 -11.32 -8.11 21.32
CA LEU A 423 -10.15 -7.92 20.46
C LEU A 423 -8.86 -7.81 21.29
N LEU A 424 -8.92 -7.13 22.45
CA LEU A 424 -7.81 -7.05 23.39
C LEU A 424 -7.45 -8.44 23.93
N GLY A 425 -8.42 -9.21 24.43
CA GLY A 425 -8.18 -10.56 24.97
C GLY A 425 -7.54 -11.49 23.92
N GLN A 426 -8.06 -11.46 22.70
CA GLN A 426 -7.52 -12.23 21.57
C GLN A 426 -6.10 -11.78 21.19
N TRP A 427 -5.82 -10.48 21.19
CA TRP A 427 -4.48 -9.95 20.93
C TRP A 427 -3.49 -10.36 22.02
N ILE A 428 -3.85 -10.21 23.31
CA ILE A 428 -2.99 -10.62 24.45
C ILE A 428 -2.60 -12.09 24.29
N LYS A 429 -3.58 -12.95 24.03
CA LYS A 429 -3.39 -14.40 23.84
C LYS A 429 -2.55 -14.71 22.62
N ALA A 430 -2.82 -14.06 21.48
CA ALA A 430 -2.09 -14.31 20.25
C ALA A 430 -0.62 -13.90 20.37
N ARG A 431 -0.32 -12.78 21.05
CA ARG A 431 1.04 -12.26 21.27
C ARG A 431 1.77 -12.93 22.43
N GLY A 432 1.09 -13.67 23.31
CA GLY A 432 1.70 -14.31 24.47
C GLY A 432 2.23 -13.31 25.49
N VAL A 433 1.44 -12.26 25.79
CA VAL A 433 1.83 -11.16 26.68
C VAL A 433 0.96 -11.05 27.94
N GLU A 434 0.24 -12.11 28.30
CA GLU A 434 -0.62 -12.22 29.48
C GLU A 434 0.11 -11.78 30.76
N ASP A 435 1.38 -12.19 30.90
CA ASP A 435 2.21 -11.90 32.08
C ASP A 435 2.79 -10.49 32.08
N LYS A 436 2.66 -9.74 30.98
CA LYS A 436 3.25 -8.42 30.79
C LYS A 436 2.22 -7.30 30.75
N VAL A 437 0.97 -7.62 30.46
CA VAL A 437 -0.13 -6.65 30.31
C VAL A 437 -0.92 -6.52 31.61
N VAL A 438 -1.33 -5.28 31.91
CA VAL A 438 -2.27 -4.95 32.96
C VAL A 438 -3.56 -4.46 32.33
N VAL A 439 -4.69 -5.01 32.76
CA VAL A 439 -6.01 -4.62 32.27
C VAL A 439 -6.77 -3.93 33.39
N ILE A 440 -7.22 -2.71 33.11
CA ILE A 440 -8.14 -1.97 33.98
C ILE A 440 -9.55 -2.26 33.50
N ALA A 441 -10.34 -2.90 34.36
CA ALA A 441 -11.77 -3.07 34.15
C ALA A 441 -12.51 -1.84 34.67
N LYS A 442 -13.03 -0.99 33.78
CA LYS A 442 -13.70 0.26 34.19
C LYS A 442 -15.10 0.00 34.74
N GLY A 443 -15.24 0.01 36.06
CA GLY A 443 -16.53 -0.10 36.74
C GLY A 443 -17.48 1.10 36.63
N ALA A 444 -17.08 2.22 36.00
CA ALA A 444 -17.79 3.50 36.11
C ALA A 444 -18.80 3.84 34.99
N HIS A 445 -18.96 3.01 33.95
CA HIS A 445 -19.90 3.28 32.84
C HIS A 445 -20.95 2.18 32.55
N THR A 446 -21.12 1.19 33.43
CA THR A 446 -22.20 0.13 33.42
C THR A 446 -22.28 -0.79 32.18
N PRO A 447 -22.88 -1.99 32.27
CA PRO A 447 -22.84 -2.99 33.35
C PRO A 447 -21.98 -4.23 33.02
N TYR A 448 -21.26 -4.26 31.88
CA TYR A 448 -20.51 -5.43 31.37
C TYR A 448 -19.01 -5.13 31.18
N CYS A 449 -18.36 -4.68 32.25
CA CYS A 449 -16.92 -4.41 32.27
C CYS A 449 -16.22 -5.42 33.18
N ASN A 450 -16.47 -6.72 32.97
CA ASN A 450 -15.89 -7.77 33.81
C ASN A 450 -14.91 -8.64 33.00
N PRO A 451 -13.94 -9.31 33.65
CA PRO A 451 -12.96 -10.15 32.96
C PRO A 451 -13.58 -11.24 32.05
N GLU A 452 -14.78 -11.73 32.38
CA GLU A 452 -15.50 -12.74 31.59
C GLU A 452 -15.89 -12.25 30.18
N ASP A 453 -15.96 -10.93 29.97
CA ASP A 453 -16.24 -10.31 28.66
C ASP A 453 -14.97 -10.18 27.79
N LEU A 454 -13.83 -10.75 28.20
CA LEU A 454 -12.60 -10.84 27.40
C LEU A 454 -12.47 -12.16 26.63
N GLU A 455 -13.30 -13.16 26.93
CA GLU A 455 -13.19 -14.54 26.40
C GLU A 455 -13.48 -14.70 24.90
#